data_AF-A0AAN8B899-F1
#
_entry.id   AF-A0AAN8B899-F1
#
_cell.length_a   1.000
_cell.length_b   1.000
_cell.length_c   1.000
_cell.angle_alpha   90.00
_cell.angle_beta   90.00
_cell.angle_gamma   90.00
#
_symmetry.space_group_name_H-M   'P 1'
#
loop_
_entity.id
_entity.type
_entity.pdbx_description
1 polymer ?
#
loop_
_entity_poly.entity_id
_entity_poly.type
_entity_poly.pdbx_seq_one_letter_code
_entity_poly.pdbx_strand_id
1 'polypeptide(L)'
;MKIALASALIHAFPCLNDDSGSGFGTWYAKGRSHHPATGFLEERLRNIRKQLRRSSRGPRPQREQDTVPSRIVIPAATISEERAVQFAEWLKNNSQPLAQVEAYMRDSCQYRAGWIRAEHSKSIPEVLAMFPRLTTPGMIAQDFSILFAEPAPKLFETCQWRSSPDAAACHAPSACL
;
A
#
# COMPACT_ATOMS: atom_id res chain seq x y z
N MET A 1 1.23 26.19 -13.55
CA MET A 1 0.31 25.47 -12.64
C MET A 1 0.96 24.34 -11.84
N LYS A 2 1.76 23.43 -12.43
CA LYS A 2 2.38 22.30 -11.67
C LYS A 2 3.40 22.70 -10.61
N ILE A 3 4.19 23.75 -10.87
CA ILE A 3 5.10 24.34 -9.87
C ILE A 3 4.33 24.87 -8.66
N ALA A 4 3.22 25.58 -8.90
CA ALA A 4 2.37 26.08 -7.83
C ALA A 4 1.76 24.95 -6.99
N LEU A 5 1.37 23.83 -7.62
CA LEU A 5 0.90 22.65 -6.91
C LEU A 5 2.00 22.01 -6.05
N ALA A 6 3.21 21.86 -6.60
CA ALA A 6 4.35 21.32 -5.87
C ALA A 6 4.70 22.21 -4.67
N SER A 7 4.72 23.53 -4.86
CA SER A 7 4.94 24.50 -3.79
C SER A 7 3.84 24.45 -2.72
N ALA A 8 2.57 24.35 -3.12
CA ALA A 8 1.45 24.25 -2.18
C ALA A 8 1.50 22.96 -1.33
N LEU A 9 1.98 21.85 -1.90
CA LEU A 9 2.19 20.61 -1.16
C LEU A 9 3.24 20.78 -0.06
N ILE A 10 4.37 21.40 -0.37
CA ILE A 10 5.42 21.69 0.62
C ILE A 10 4.91 22.67 1.68
N HIS A 11 4.15 23.67 1.28
CA HIS A 11 3.54 24.61 2.22
C HIS A 11 2.57 23.91 3.19
N ALA A 12 1.74 22.99 2.70
CA ALA A 12 0.80 22.23 3.53
C ALA A 12 1.51 21.18 4.42
N PHE A 13 2.61 20.61 3.92
CA PHE A 13 3.37 19.57 4.60
C PHE A 13 4.87 19.89 4.56
N PRO A 14 5.37 20.74 5.49
CA PRO A 14 6.77 21.16 5.49
C PRO A 14 7.78 20.01 5.62
N CYS A 15 7.37 18.89 6.22
CA CYS A 15 8.20 17.68 6.33
C CYS A 15 8.47 16.98 4.98
N LEU A 16 7.78 17.37 3.91
CA LEU A 16 7.98 16.86 2.56
C LEU A 16 8.94 17.71 1.73
N ASN A 17 9.47 18.79 2.33
CA ASN A 17 10.45 19.67 1.72
C ASN A 17 11.71 18.87 1.40
N ASP A 18 12.24 19.04 0.19
CA ASP A 18 13.54 18.49 -0.14
C ASP A 18 14.63 19.54 0.11
N ASP A 19 15.81 19.13 0.52
CA ASP A 19 16.95 20.06 0.70
C ASP A 19 17.49 20.60 -0.64
N SER A 20 16.70 20.52 -1.71
CA SER A 20 17.03 21.07 -3.02
C SER A 20 16.87 22.59 -3.02
N GLY A 21 17.58 23.30 -3.91
CA GLY A 21 17.53 24.76 -3.99
C GLY A 21 16.14 25.38 -4.23
N SER A 22 15.14 24.59 -4.64
CA SER A 22 13.74 25.03 -4.78
C SER A 22 12.79 24.52 -3.69
N GLY A 23 13.20 23.56 -2.86
CA GLY A 23 12.38 22.94 -1.81
C GLY A 23 11.25 22.01 -2.27
N PHE A 24 10.95 21.98 -3.57
CA PHE A 24 9.93 21.10 -4.17
C PHE A 24 10.45 20.28 -5.35
N GLY A 25 11.78 20.20 -5.56
CA GLY A 25 12.39 19.61 -6.76
C GLY A 25 12.01 18.14 -6.97
N THR A 26 11.91 17.40 -5.87
CA THR A 26 11.51 15.99 -5.76
C THR A 26 10.06 15.78 -6.20
N TRP A 27 9.20 16.77 -5.94
CA TRP A 27 7.79 16.75 -6.34
C TRP A 27 7.60 17.16 -7.79
N TYR A 28 8.33 18.18 -8.23
CA TYR A 28 8.31 18.66 -9.61
C TYR A 28 9.59 19.42 -9.96
N ALA A 29 10.32 18.91 -10.95
CA ALA A 29 11.40 19.62 -11.60
C ALA A 29 11.03 19.90 -13.06
N LYS A 30 11.10 21.18 -13.46
CA LYS A 30 10.83 21.58 -14.84
C LYS A 30 11.93 20.99 -15.73
N GLY A 31 11.51 20.27 -16.78
CA GLY A 31 12.42 19.75 -17.79
C GLY A 31 13.18 20.90 -18.48
N ARG A 32 14.44 20.64 -18.83
CA ARG A 32 15.28 21.58 -19.60
C ARG A 32 15.49 21.04 -21.01
N SER A 33 15.31 21.90 -22.00
CA SER A 33 15.51 21.60 -23.42
C SER A 33 14.80 20.30 -23.84
N HIS A 34 15.55 19.24 -24.13
CA HIS A 34 15.07 17.93 -24.59
C HIS A 34 14.69 16.95 -23.47
N HIS A 35 14.85 17.32 -22.19
CA HIS A 35 14.46 16.45 -21.08
C HIS A 35 13.03 16.73 -20.64
N PRO A 36 12.19 15.69 -20.47
CA PRO A 36 10.86 15.86 -19.90
C PRO A 36 10.95 16.36 -18.46
N ALA A 37 9.88 17.00 -18.00
CA ALA A 37 9.73 17.31 -16.58
C ALA A 37 9.74 16.01 -15.75
N THR A 38 10.35 16.09 -14.57
CA THR A 38 10.53 14.97 -13.64
C THR A 38 9.92 15.29 -12.28
N GLY A 39 9.89 14.31 -11.38
CA GLY A 39 9.31 14.42 -10.04
C GLY A 39 8.03 13.60 -9.87
N PHE A 40 7.64 13.37 -8.61
CA PHE A 40 6.52 12.50 -8.26
C PHE A 40 5.20 12.90 -8.94
N LEU A 41 4.93 14.21 -9.07
CA LEU A 41 3.71 14.69 -9.72
C LEU A 41 3.70 14.34 -11.21
N GLU A 42 4.83 14.43 -11.90
CA GLU A 42 4.90 14.06 -13.32
C GLU A 42 4.76 12.56 -13.54
N GLU A 43 5.38 11.73 -12.69
CA GLU A 43 5.26 10.28 -12.80
C GLU A 43 3.82 9.82 -12.53
N ARG A 44 3.17 10.40 -11.51
CA ARG A 44 1.75 10.12 -11.22
C ARG A 44 0.87 10.50 -12.39
N LEU A 45 1.05 11.70 -12.96
CA LEU A 45 0.27 12.15 -14.11
C LEU A 45 0.56 11.31 -15.37
N ARG A 46 1.81 10.86 -15.55
CA ARG A 46 2.19 9.95 -16.64
C ARG A 46 1.46 8.61 -16.51
N ASN A 47 1.36 8.07 -15.31
CA ASN A 47 0.63 6.83 -15.04
C ASN A 47 -0.87 6.97 -15.26
N ILE A 48 -1.48 8.06 -14.79
CA ILE A 48 -2.90 8.37 -15.04
C ILE A 48 -3.17 8.50 -16.55
N ARG A 49 -2.31 9.23 -17.29
CA ARG A 49 -2.42 9.37 -18.75
C ARG A 49 -2.27 8.03 -19.46
N LYS A 50 -1.34 7.17 -19.02
CA LYS A 50 -1.18 5.80 -19.56
C LYS A 50 -2.43 4.96 -19.33
N GLN A 51 -3.03 5.02 -18.15
CA GLN A 51 -4.27 4.31 -17.83
C GLN A 51 -5.43 4.81 -18.70
N LEU A 52 -5.63 6.13 -18.79
CA LEU A 52 -6.71 6.70 -19.60
C LEU A 52 -6.59 6.32 -21.08
N ARG A 53 -5.37 6.31 -21.62
CA ARG A 53 -5.10 5.86 -23.00
C ARG A 53 -5.38 4.37 -23.22
N ARG A 54 -5.20 3.54 -22.19
CA ARG A 54 -5.57 2.12 -22.24
C ARG A 54 -7.08 1.93 -22.20
N SER A 55 -7.80 2.75 -21.44
CA SER A 55 -9.26 2.74 -21.38
C SER A 55 -9.93 3.32 -22.63
N SER A 56 -9.27 4.28 -23.31
CA SER A 56 -9.83 4.94 -24.51
C SER A 56 -9.55 4.19 -25.82
N ARG A 57 -8.52 3.33 -25.85
CA ARG A 57 -8.30 2.40 -26.94
C ARG A 57 -9.22 1.22 -26.66
N GLY A 58 -10.27 1.06 -27.48
CA GLY A 58 -11.23 -0.05 -27.36
C GLY A 58 -10.56 -1.43 -27.24
N PRO A 59 -11.33 -2.49 -26.94
CA PRO A 59 -10.80 -3.80 -26.58
C PRO A 59 -9.71 -4.24 -27.56
N ARG A 60 -8.48 -4.36 -27.06
CA ARG A 60 -7.39 -4.99 -27.81
C ARG A 60 -7.82 -6.44 -28.07
N PRO A 61 -7.65 -7.01 -29.28
CA PRO A 61 -7.91 -8.43 -29.48
C PRO A 61 -7.08 -9.20 -28.44
N GLN A 62 -7.80 -9.92 -27.59
CA GLN A 62 -7.28 -10.69 -26.47
C GLN A 62 -6.16 -11.60 -26.98
N ARG A 63 -4.93 -11.35 -26.53
CA ARG A 63 -4.09 -12.51 -26.23
C ARG A 63 -4.70 -13.11 -24.98
N GLU A 64 -5.17 -14.34 -25.09
CA GLU A 64 -5.67 -15.17 -24.00
C GLU A 64 -4.63 -15.20 -22.87
N GLN A 65 -4.73 -14.27 -21.93
CA GLN A 65 -4.08 -14.26 -20.61
C GLN A 65 -4.49 -13.02 -19.82
N ASP A 66 -5.78 -12.67 -19.84
CA ASP A 66 -6.34 -11.74 -18.85
C ASP A 66 -7.06 -12.57 -17.80
N THR A 67 -6.28 -13.14 -16.88
CA THR A 67 -6.77 -13.42 -15.55
C THR A 67 -7.34 -12.13 -14.99
N VAL A 68 -8.65 -12.15 -14.70
CA VAL A 68 -9.38 -11.23 -13.81
C VAL A 68 -8.40 -10.58 -12.81
N PRO A 69 -8.42 -9.25 -12.57
CA PRO A 69 -7.56 -8.65 -11.55
C PRO A 69 -7.75 -9.46 -10.27
N SER A 70 -6.72 -10.23 -9.91
CA SER A 70 -6.85 -11.34 -8.96
C SER A 70 -7.46 -10.77 -7.70
N ARG A 71 -8.75 -11.02 -7.51
CA ARG A 71 -9.45 -10.67 -6.29
C ARG A 71 -8.75 -11.52 -5.27
N ILE A 72 -7.83 -10.92 -4.50
CA ILE A 72 -7.02 -11.60 -3.49
C ILE A 72 -7.97 -12.52 -2.74
N VAL A 73 -7.83 -13.82 -2.98
CA VAL A 73 -8.69 -14.84 -2.39
C VAL A 73 -8.25 -14.92 -0.94
N ILE A 74 -9.13 -14.46 -0.04
CA ILE A 74 -8.89 -14.61 1.39
C ILE A 74 -8.93 -16.12 1.67
N PRO A 75 -7.89 -16.71 2.27
CA PRO A 75 -7.93 -18.10 2.66
C PRO A 75 -9.14 -18.37 3.57
N ALA A 76 -9.76 -19.55 3.44
CA ALA A 76 -10.93 -19.92 4.23
C ALA A 76 -10.64 -19.85 5.73
N ALA A 77 -11.64 -19.43 6.50
CA ALA A 77 -11.53 -19.28 7.94
C ALA A 77 -11.12 -20.60 8.62
N THR A 78 -10.08 -20.59 9.47
CA THR A 78 -9.62 -21.76 10.23
C THR A 78 -10.47 -22.04 11.46
N ILE A 79 -11.26 -21.06 11.90
CA ILE A 79 -12.17 -21.13 13.04
C ILE A 79 -13.59 -20.81 12.59
N SER A 80 -14.58 -21.27 13.37
CA SER A 80 -15.98 -20.91 13.11
C SER A 80 -16.22 -19.41 13.27
N GLU A 81 -17.25 -18.91 12.59
CA GLU A 81 -17.60 -17.49 12.64
C GLU A 81 -17.96 -17.05 14.05
N GLU A 82 -18.71 -17.87 14.81
CA GLU A 82 -19.10 -17.57 16.19
C GLU A 82 -17.87 -17.38 17.08
N ARG A 83 -16.85 -18.23 16.89
CA ARG A 83 -15.59 -18.12 17.63
C ARG A 83 -14.81 -16.88 17.25
N ALA A 84 -14.80 -16.54 15.96
CA ALA A 84 -14.14 -15.32 15.48
C ALA A 84 -14.81 -14.05 16.03
N VAL A 85 -16.14 -14.04 16.12
CA VAL A 85 -16.91 -12.95 16.75
C VAL A 85 -16.57 -12.83 18.23
N GLN A 86 -16.48 -13.94 18.97
CA GLN A 86 -16.07 -13.94 20.37
C GLN A 86 -14.67 -13.33 20.57
N PHE A 87 -13.72 -13.70 19.72
CA PHE A 87 -12.37 -13.12 19.77
C PHE A 87 -12.37 -11.63 19.45
N ALA A 88 -13.10 -11.21 18.41
CA ALA A 88 -13.23 -9.81 18.05
C ALA A 88 -13.84 -8.97 19.18
N GLU A 89 -14.87 -9.50 19.85
CA GLU A 89 -15.52 -8.83 20.98
C GLU A 89 -14.58 -8.73 22.20
N TRP A 90 -13.85 -9.79 22.51
CA TRP A 90 -12.85 -9.76 23.57
C TRP A 90 -11.75 -8.71 23.31
N LEU A 91 -11.26 -8.63 22.07
CA LEU A 91 -10.21 -7.70 21.65
C LEU A 91 -10.63 -6.22 21.68
N LYS A 92 -11.93 -5.92 21.71
CA LYS A 92 -12.40 -4.54 21.91
C LYS A 92 -12.02 -4.00 23.28
N ASN A 93 -12.19 -4.84 24.30
CA ASN A 93 -12.10 -4.45 25.70
C ASN A 93 -10.73 -4.77 26.33
N ASN A 94 -9.91 -5.59 25.68
CA ASN A 94 -8.66 -6.09 26.24
C ASN A 94 -7.47 -5.78 25.31
N SER A 95 -6.48 -5.06 25.85
CA SER A 95 -5.19 -4.78 25.20
C SER A 95 -4.02 -5.57 25.81
N GLN A 96 -4.28 -6.33 26.86
CA GLN A 96 -3.32 -7.15 27.59
C GLN A 96 -3.98 -8.44 28.08
N PRO A 97 -3.21 -9.54 28.26
CA PRO A 97 -1.78 -9.65 27.98
C PRO A 97 -1.47 -9.74 26.47
N LEU A 98 -0.33 -9.19 26.04
CA LEU A 98 0.07 -9.14 24.61
C LEU A 98 0.04 -10.52 23.93
N ALA A 99 0.54 -11.56 24.59
CA ALA A 99 0.54 -12.91 24.03
C ALA A 99 -0.88 -13.40 23.67
N GLN A 100 -1.88 -13.05 24.48
CA GLN A 100 -3.28 -13.41 24.22
C GLN A 100 -3.87 -12.56 23.09
N VAL A 101 -3.55 -11.26 23.06
CA VAL A 101 -3.97 -10.35 21.98
C VAL A 101 -3.42 -10.85 20.64
N GLU A 102 -2.13 -11.20 20.58
CA GLU A 102 -1.48 -11.74 19.39
C GLU A 102 -2.14 -13.03 18.89
N ALA A 103 -2.44 -13.96 19.82
CA ALA A 103 -3.11 -15.20 19.50
C ALA A 103 -4.52 -14.97 18.92
N TYR A 104 -5.34 -14.16 19.59
CA TYR A 104 -6.70 -13.87 19.10
C TYR A 104 -6.71 -13.05 17.81
N MET A 105 -5.74 -12.13 17.64
CA MET A 105 -5.56 -11.42 16.37
C MET A 105 -5.18 -12.38 15.25
N ARG A 106 -4.34 -13.39 15.52
CA ARG A 106 -3.94 -14.43 14.56
C ARG A 106 -5.15 -15.24 14.12
N ASP A 107 -5.88 -15.77 15.10
CA ASP A 107 -6.97 -16.72 14.85
C ASP A 107 -8.16 -16.05 14.16
N SER A 108 -8.40 -14.76 14.44
CA SER A 108 -9.51 -13.99 13.85
C SER A 108 -9.15 -13.27 12.54
N CYS A 109 -7.93 -13.44 11.99
CA CYS A 109 -7.48 -12.59 10.88
C CYS A 109 -8.31 -12.75 9.60
N GLN A 110 -8.75 -13.96 9.28
CA GLN A 110 -9.54 -14.24 8.08
C GLN A 110 -10.95 -13.65 8.20
N TYR A 111 -11.57 -13.77 9.38
CA TYR A 111 -12.86 -13.14 9.68
C TYR A 111 -12.77 -11.62 9.53
N ARG A 112 -11.76 -10.99 10.14
CA ARG A 112 -11.54 -9.55 10.03
C ARG A 112 -11.29 -9.11 8.59
N ALA A 113 -10.46 -9.84 7.83
CA ALA A 113 -10.21 -9.54 6.43
C ALA A 113 -11.47 -9.65 5.57
N GLY A 114 -12.28 -10.70 5.79
CA GLY A 114 -13.56 -10.89 5.14
C GLY A 114 -14.53 -9.76 5.45
N TRP A 115 -14.66 -9.40 6.73
CA TRP A 115 -15.51 -8.31 7.18
C TRP A 115 -15.11 -6.97 6.55
N ILE A 116 -13.83 -6.59 6.62
CA ILE A 116 -13.32 -5.32 6.04
C ILE A 116 -13.59 -5.24 4.54
N ARG A 117 -13.47 -6.36 3.82
CA ARG A 117 -13.64 -6.40 2.36
C ARG A 117 -15.09 -6.60 1.94
N ALA A 118 -15.99 -6.99 2.85
CA ALA A 118 -17.41 -7.10 2.57
C ALA A 118 -17.98 -5.73 2.21
N GLU A 119 -18.70 -5.67 1.08
CA GLU A 119 -19.47 -4.51 0.58
C GLU A 119 -18.66 -3.25 0.19
N HIS A 120 -17.32 -3.29 0.29
CA HIS A 120 -16.42 -2.17 -0.09
C HIS A 120 -16.79 -0.79 0.50
N SER A 121 -17.63 -0.75 1.54
CA SER A 121 -18.27 0.46 2.07
C SER A 121 -17.71 0.90 3.43
N LYS A 122 -16.85 0.10 4.05
CA LYS A 122 -16.37 0.31 5.41
C LYS A 122 -15.30 1.39 5.47
N SER A 123 -15.57 2.41 6.26
CA SER A 123 -14.65 3.51 6.55
C SER A 123 -13.57 3.10 7.56
N ILE A 124 -12.44 3.80 7.58
CA ILE A 124 -11.37 3.55 8.56
C ILE A 124 -11.86 3.69 10.01
N PRO A 125 -12.65 4.71 10.39
CA PRO A 125 -13.19 4.80 11.75
C PRO A 125 -14.06 3.59 12.14
N GLU A 126 -14.90 3.07 11.25
CA GLU A 126 -15.72 1.87 11.51
C GLU A 126 -14.85 0.63 11.70
N VAL A 127 -13.83 0.46 10.86
CA VAL A 127 -12.87 -0.64 10.98
C VAL A 127 -12.15 -0.58 12.32
N LEU A 128 -11.70 0.59 12.75
CA LEU A 128 -10.98 0.76 14.01
C LEU A 128 -11.91 0.68 15.24
N ALA A 129 -13.18 1.04 15.09
CA ALA A 129 -14.18 0.82 16.13
C ALA A 129 -14.45 -0.69 16.35
N MET A 130 -14.52 -1.45 15.25
CA MET A 130 -14.73 -2.91 15.32
C MET A 130 -13.47 -3.67 15.72
N PHE A 131 -12.30 -3.26 15.21
CA PHE A 131 -11.01 -3.94 15.39
C PHE A 131 -9.93 -2.97 15.90
N PRO A 132 -10.07 -2.46 17.14
CA PRO A 132 -9.17 -1.43 17.66
C PRO A 132 -7.73 -1.91 17.80
N ARG A 133 -7.49 -3.22 17.89
CA ARG A 133 -6.15 -3.79 18.03
C ARG A 133 -5.33 -3.76 16.75
N LEU A 134 -5.90 -3.42 15.59
CA LEU A 134 -5.14 -3.24 14.34
C LEU A 134 -4.06 -2.15 14.47
N THR A 135 -4.21 -1.18 15.38
CA THR A 135 -3.20 -0.14 15.64
C THR A 135 -2.08 -0.61 16.58
N THR A 136 -2.20 -1.80 17.18
CA THR A 136 -1.15 -2.37 18.02
C THR A 136 0.03 -2.76 17.12
N PRO A 137 1.28 -2.39 17.46
CA PRO A 137 2.45 -2.71 16.66
C PRO A 137 2.51 -4.21 16.31
N GLY A 138 2.86 -4.51 15.06
CA GLY A 138 2.98 -5.89 14.57
C GLY A 138 1.68 -6.54 14.10
N MET A 139 0.49 -6.07 14.51
CA MET A 139 -0.78 -6.76 14.20
C MET A 139 -1.12 -6.76 12.70
N ILE A 140 -0.94 -5.62 12.02
CA ILE A 140 -1.17 -5.54 10.57
C ILE A 140 -0.13 -6.39 9.81
N ALA A 141 1.12 -6.41 10.26
CA ALA A 141 2.18 -7.22 9.63
C ALA A 141 1.91 -8.72 9.80
N GLN A 142 1.39 -9.12 10.96
CA GLN A 142 0.93 -10.47 11.23
C GLN A 142 -0.21 -10.87 10.29
N ASP A 143 -1.27 -10.05 10.21
CA ASP A 143 -2.40 -10.29 9.30
C ASP A 143 -1.94 -10.43 7.86
N PHE A 144 -1.06 -9.53 7.43
CA PHE A 144 -0.50 -9.57 6.09
C PHE A 144 0.25 -10.89 5.85
N SER A 145 1.09 -11.32 6.78
CA SER A 145 1.85 -12.57 6.65
C SER A 145 0.94 -13.80 6.57
N ILE A 146 -0.17 -13.82 7.30
CA ILE A 146 -1.11 -14.96 7.30
C ILE A 146 -1.94 -14.98 6.01
N LEU A 147 -2.49 -13.83 5.62
CA LEU A 147 -3.37 -13.71 4.46
C LEU A 147 -2.61 -13.85 3.13
N PHE A 148 -1.30 -13.57 3.16
CA PHE A 148 -0.45 -13.51 1.99
C PHE A 148 0.84 -14.32 2.17
N ALA A 149 0.74 -15.52 2.74
CA ALA A 149 1.89 -16.35 3.13
C ALA A 149 2.95 -16.52 2.03
N GLU A 150 2.54 -16.67 0.76
CA GLU A 150 3.47 -16.87 -0.35
C GLU A 150 4.15 -15.56 -0.84
N PRO A 151 3.43 -14.46 -1.12
CA PRO A 151 4.08 -13.23 -1.58
C PRO A 151 4.65 -12.35 -0.45
N ALA A 152 4.23 -12.53 0.81
CA ALA A 152 4.63 -11.64 1.90
C ALA A 152 6.15 -11.56 2.12
N PRO A 153 6.91 -12.67 2.20
CA PRO A 153 8.36 -12.61 2.43
C PRO A 153 9.10 -11.80 1.36
N LYS A 154 8.78 -12.07 0.08
CA LYS A 154 9.36 -11.35 -1.07
C LYS A 154 9.05 -9.86 -1.03
N LEU A 155 7.86 -9.48 -0.58
CA LEU A 155 7.47 -8.08 -0.46
C LEU A 155 8.18 -7.38 0.70
N PHE A 156 8.36 -8.06 1.85
CA PHE A 156 9.12 -7.51 2.97
C PHE A 156 10.59 -7.29 2.59
N GLU A 157 11.22 -8.24 1.92
CA GLU A 157 12.57 -8.09 1.36
C GLU A 157 12.64 -6.92 0.36
N THR A 158 11.63 -6.81 -0.51
CA THR A 158 11.56 -5.77 -1.55
C THR A 158 11.39 -4.36 -0.96
N CYS A 159 10.63 -4.22 0.11
CA CYS A 159 10.41 -2.93 0.76
C CYS A 159 11.61 -2.53 1.63
N GLN A 160 12.29 -3.50 2.24
CA GLN A 160 13.47 -3.25 3.06
C GLN A 160 14.64 -2.69 2.24
N TRP A 161 14.86 -3.15 1.00
CA TRP A 161 15.89 -2.54 0.15
C TRP A 161 15.55 -1.11 -0.26
N ARG A 162 14.27 -0.76 -0.50
CA ARG A 162 13.87 0.60 -0.90
C ARG A 162 14.05 1.64 0.20
N SER A 163 14.03 1.20 1.45
CA SER A 163 14.26 2.04 2.63
C SER A 163 15.74 2.15 3.00
N SER A 164 16.64 1.43 2.32
CA SER A 164 18.08 1.53 2.55
C SER A 164 18.64 2.78 1.83
N PRO A 165 19.45 3.62 2.50
CA PRO A 165 20.08 4.78 1.87
C PRO A 165 20.98 4.41 0.67
N ASP A 166 21.38 3.15 0.55
CA ASP A 166 22.18 2.63 -0.57
C ASP A 166 21.38 2.36 -1.86
N ALA A 167 20.04 2.38 -1.81
CA ALA A 167 19.22 2.14 -3.02
C ALA A 167 19.32 3.28 -4.06
N ALA A 168 19.86 4.44 -3.67
CA ALA A 168 20.15 5.54 -4.59
C ALA A 168 21.39 5.30 -5.47
N ALA A 169 22.22 4.29 -5.17
CA ALA A 169 23.53 4.12 -5.83
C ALA A 169 23.54 3.15 -7.02
N CYS A 170 22.48 2.35 -7.24
CA CYS A 170 22.56 1.23 -8.19
C CYS A 170 21.55 1.33 -9.34
N HIS A 171 21.65 2.37 -10.17
CA HIS A 171 21.19 2.31 -11.57
C HIS A 171 22.14 3.07 -12.50
N ALA A 172 23.29 2.46 -12.77
CA ALA A 172 23.93 2.58 -14.07
C ALA A 172 24.07 1.15 -14.63
N PRO A 173 23.31 0.76 -15.66
CA PRO A 173 23.76 -0.36 -16.48
C PRO A 173 25.00 0.13 -17.23
N SER A 174 26.19 -0.21 -16.70
CA SER A 174 27.37 -0.39 -17.54
C SER A 174 27.07 -1.56 -18.45
N ALA A 175 26.61 -1.27 -19.67
CA ALA A 175 26.76 -2.18 -20.77
C ALA A 175 28.16 -1.95 -21.34
N CYS A 176 29.11 -2.78 -20.91
CA CYS A 176 30.32 -3.05 -21.68
C CYS A 176 29.97 -4.04 -22.79
N LEU A 177 29.99 -3.58 -24.03
CA LEU A 177 30.69 -4.11 -25.21
C LEU A 177 30.17 -3.41 -26.46
#